data_AF-A0A225UBM9-F1
#
_entry.id   AF-A0A225UBM9-F1
#
_cell.length_a   1.000
_cell.length_b   1.000
_cell.length_c   1.000
_cell.angle_alpha   90.00
_cell.angle_beta   90.00
_cell.angle_gamma   90.00
#
_symmetry.space_group_name_H-M   'P 1'
#
loop_
_entity.id
_entity.type
_entity.pdbx_description
1 polymer ?
#
loop_
_entity_poly.entity_id
_entity_poly.type
_entity_poly.pdbx_seq_one_letter_code
_entity_poly.pdbx_strand_id
1 'polypeptide(L)' 'MQKLHIPTDEIYVAMGRGMIDLLTILPHDQIEPQGIDHVSNRLKAALEERNLTYSQDKWKSFWEYFKPT' A
#
# COMPACT_ATOMS: atom_id res chain seq x y z
N MET A 1 2.30 -0.34 -9.83
CA MET A 1 3.37 0.21 -8.97
C MET A 1 4.51 0.84 -9.77
N GLN A 2 5.26 0.09 -10.59
CA GLN A 2 6.34 0.67 -11.42
C GLN A 2 5.86 1.72 -12.42
N LYS A 3 4.68 1.51 -13.04
CA LYS A 3 4.02 2.51 -13.91
C LYS A 3 3.65 3.81 -13.18
N LEU A 4 3.53 3.78 -11.85
CA LEU A 4 3.26 4.96 -11.01
C LEU A 4 4.56 5.58 -10.46
N HIS A 5 5.72 5.12 -10.94
CA HIS A 5 7.04 5.57 -10.49
C HIS A 5 7.25 5.44 -8.97
N ILE A 6 6.58 4.49 -8.31
CA ILE A 6 6.83 4.17 -6.90
C ILE A 6 8.28 3.66 -6.80
N PRO A 7 9.11 4.18 -5.88
CA PRO A 7 10.49 3.73 -5.70
C PRO A 7 10.58 2.23 -5.48
N THR A 8 11.60 1.59 -6.08
CA THR A 8 11.76 0.13 -6.02
C THR A 8 11.87 -0.38 -4.60
N ASP A 9 12.49 0.38 -3.70
CA ASP A 9 12.60 0.01 -2.28
C ASP A 9 11.23 0.00 -1.59
N GLU A 10 10.38 0.98 -1.88
CA GLU A 10 9.00 1.01 -1.39
C GLU A 10 8.19 -0.17 -1.94
N ILE A 11 8.35 -0.48 -3.23
CA ILE A 11 7.71 -1.65 -3.85
C ILE A 11 8.18 -2.94 -3.18
N TYR A 12 9.48 -3.08 -2.91
CA TYR A 12 10.02 -4.28 -2.28
C TYR A 12 9.43 -4.51 -0.89
N VAL A 13 9.28 -3.45 -0.09
CA VAL A 13 8.62 -3.53 1.22
C VAL A 13 7.15 -3.87 1.07
N ALA A 14 6.45 -3.25 0.12
CA ALA A 14 5.04 -3.46 -0.11
C ALA A 14 4.70 -4.85 -0.70
N MET A 15 5.62 -5.45 -1.47
CA MET A 15 5.56 -6.82 -1.97
C MET A 15 6.02 -7.84 -0.91
N GLY A 16 6.37 -7.38 0.28
CA GLY A 16 6.60 -8.23 1.44
C GLY A 16 5.34 -9.04 1.80
N ARG A 17 5.57 -10.25 2.32
CA ARG A 17 4.51 -11.20 2.63
C ARG A 17 3.44 -10.57 3.53
N GLY A 18 2.18 -10.60 3.09
CA GLY A 18 1.04 -10.18 3.91
C GLY A 18 0.89 -8.66 4.09
N MET A 19 1.50 -7.85 3.22
CA MET A 19 1.25 -6.41 3.16
C MET A 19 0.08 -6.10 2.22
N ILE A 20 0.29 -6.18 0.91
CA ILE A 20 -0.76 -5.93 -0.09
C ILE A 20 -1.69 -7.14 -0.26
N ASP A 21 -1.18 -8.36 -0.05
CA ASP A 21 -1.98 -9.59 -0.11
C ASP A 21 -3.18 -9.53 0.86
N LEU A 22 -3.05 -8.80 1.97
CA LEU A 22 -4.12 -8.62 2.95
C LEU A 22 -5.37 -7.99 2.30
N LEU A 23 -5.20 -7.03 1.39
CA LEU A 23 -6.31 -6.37 0.69
C LEU A 23 -7.06 -7.33 -0.24
N THR A 24 -6.41 -8.39 -0.71
CA THR A 24 -7.04 -9.38 -1.61
C THR A 24 -7.90 -10.39 -0.87
N ILE A 25 -7.70 -10.53 0.45
CA ILE A 25 -8.43 -11.44 1.33
C ILE A 25 -9.65 -10.74 1.93
N LEU A 26 -9.60 -9.40 2.05
CA LEU A 26 -10.71 -8.63 2.58
C LEU A 26 -11.89 -8.61 1.59
N PRO A 27 -13.13 -8.79 2.08
CA PRO A 27 -14.31 -8.60 1.25
C PRO A 27 -14.41 -7.12 0.86
N HIS A 28 -14.99 -6.83 -0.31
CA HIS A 28 -14.89 -5.53 -0.98
C HIS A 28 -15.38 -4.35 -0.13
N ASP A 29 -16.38 -4.61 0.72
CA ASP A 29 -16.97 -3.71 1.72
C ASP A 29 -16.02 -3.35 2.88
N GLN A 30 -14.93 -4.07 3.06
CA GLN A 30 -13.91 -3.83 4.10
C GLN A 30 -12.59 -3.27 3.54
N ILE A 31 -12.43 -3.26 2.22
CA ILE A 31 -11.21 -2.74 1.57
C ILE A 31 -11.12 -1.23 1.77
N GLU A 32 -12.21 -0.49 1.59
CA GLU A 32 -12.28 0.95 1.79
C GLU A 32 -13.23 1.30 2.95
N PRO A 33 -12.86 2.21 3.87
CA PRO A 33 -11.55 2.87 4.03
C PRO A 33 -10.57 2.07 4.90
N GLN A 34 -11.05 1.10 5.68
CA GLN A 34 -10.31 0.50 6.79
C GLN A 34 -9.14 -0.39 6.33
N GLY A 35 -9.32 -1.18 5.27
CA GLY A 35 -8.28 -2.04 4.72
C GLY A 35 -7.10 -1.24 4.16
N ILE A 36 -7.40 -0.25 3.29
CA ILE A 36 -6.39 0.63 2.69
C ILE A 36 -5.63 1.40 3.77
N ASP A 37 -6.33 2.01 4.74
CA ASP A 37 -5.68 2.76 5.82
C ASP A 37 -4.78 1.85 6.68
N HIS A 38 -5.23 0.64 7.00
CA HIS A 38 -4.43 -0.32 7.75
C HIS A 38 -3.14 -0.69 7.02
N VAL A 39 -3.23 -1.04 5.73
CA VAL A 39 -2.05 -1.43 4.93
C VAL A 39 -1.13 -0.24 4.67
N SER A 40 -1.68 0.94 4.40
CA SER A 40 -0.93 2.19 4.25
C SER A 40 -0.13 2.51 5.52
N ASN A 41 -0.73 2.39 6.70
CA ASN A 41 -0.05 2.62 7.98
C ASN A 41 1.03 1.56 8.25
N ARG A 42 0.77 0.28 7.98
CA ARG A 42 1.79 -0.78 8.11
C ARG A 42 2.96 -0.57 7.16
N LEU A 43 2.69 -0.16 5.93
CA LEU A 43 3.71 0.13 4.94
C LEU A 43 4.58 1.32 5.36
N LYS A 44 3.96 2.42 5.83
CA LYS A 44 4.70 3.57 6.39
C LYS A 44 5.63 3.15 7.52
N ALA A 45 5.12 2.40 8.50
CA ALA A 45 5.95 1.92 9.62
C ALA A 45 7.13 1.05 9.14
N ALA A 46 6.88 0.13 8.20
CA ALA A 46 7.92 -0.74 7.64
C ALA A 46 8.98 0.02 6.82
N LEU A 47 8.62 1.17 6.23
CA LEU A 47 9.55 2.06 5.54
C LEU A 47 10.36 2.90 6.53
N GLU A 48 9.72 3.43 7.57
CA GLU A 48 10.37 4.18 8.65
C GLU A 48 11.43 3.33 9.36
N GLU A 49 11.14 2.06 9.67
CA GLU A 49 12.12 1.10 10.23
C GLU A 49 13.36 0.93 9.34
N ARG A 50 13.22 1.15 8.03
CA ARG A 50 14.29 1.04 7.03
C ARG A 50 14.91 2.39 6.66
N ASN A 51 14.52 3.48 7.32
CA ASN A 51 14.88 4.86 6.97
C ASN A 51 14.51 5.25 5.53
N LEU A 52 13.40 4.71 5.02
CA LEU A 52 12.87 5.02 3.69
C LEU A 52 11.70 6.00 3.80
N THR A 53 11.59 6.91 2.83
CA THR A 53 10.48 7.86 2.76
C THR A 53 9.28 7.23 2.07
N TYR A 54 8.09 7.45 2.61
CA TYR A 54 6.83 7.02 1.98
C TYR A 54 6.37 8.04 0.94
N SER A 55 6.26 7.60 -0.32
CA SER A 55 5.78 8.44 -1.43
C SER A 55 4.25 8.55 -1.43
N GLN A 56 3.69 9.39 -0.56
CA GLN A 56 2.24 9.47 -0.31
C GLN A 56 1.39 9.66 -1.58
N ASP A 57 1.75 10.58 -2.47
CA ASP A 57 0.96 10.85 -3.68
C ASP A 57 0.94 9.66 -4.64
N LYS A 58 2.07 8.94 -4.77
CA LYS A 58 2.18 7.79 -5.67
C LYS A 58 1.39 6.60 -5.14
N TRP A 59 1.42 6.39 -3.83
CA TRP A 59 0.61 5.37 -3.18
C TRP A 59 -0.87 5.71 -3.23
N LYS A 60 -1.26 6.98 -3.11
CA LYS A 60 -2.65 7.41 -3.30
C LYS A 60 -3.19 6.99 -4.67
N SER A 61 -2.45 7.25 -5.75
CA SER A 61 -2.82 6.77 -7.10
C SER A 61 -2.88 5.25 -7.22
N PHE A 62 -2.06 4.53 -6.44
CA PHE A 62 -2.13 3.07 -6.40
C PHE A 62 -3.39 2.57 -5.67
N TRP A 63 -3.78 3.21 -4.57
CA TRP A 63 -4.97 2.81 -3.82
C TRP A 63 -6.27 3.07 -4.56
N GLU A 64 -6.29 4.01 -5.51
CA GLU A 64 -7.45 4.24 -6.39
C GLU A 64 -7.88 2.99 -7.17
N TYR A 65 -6.97 2.05 -7.47
CA TYR A 65 -7.33 0.78 -8.11
C TYR A 65 -8.24 -0.12 -7.27
N PHE A 66 -8.24 0.05 -5.94
CA PHE A 66 -8.99 -0.79 -5.01
C PHE A 66 -10.31 -0.15 -4.58
N LYS A 67 -10.54 1.11 -4.95
CA LYS A 67 -11.78 1.81 -4.62
C LYS A 67 -12.94 1.26 -5.47
N PRO A 68 -14.15 1.10 -4.90
CA PRO A 68 -15.34 0.80 -5.68
C PRO A 68 -15.53 1.89 -6.76
N THR A 69 -15.86 1.48 -7.98
CA THR A 69 -16.22 2.41 -9.07
C THR A 69 -17.66 2.88 -8.92
#